data_AF-A0A2I9E9C4-F1
#
_entry.id   AF-A0A2I9E9C4-F1
#
_cell.length_a   1.000
_cell.length_b   1.000
_cell.length_c   1.000
_cell.angle_alpha   90.00
_cell.angle_beta   90.00
_cell.angle_gamma   90.00
#
_symmetry.space_group_name_H-M   'P 1'
#
loop_
_entity.id
_entity.type
_entity.pdbx_description
1 polymer ?
#
loop_
_entity_poly.entity_id
_entity_poly.type
_entity_poly.pdbx_seq_one_letter_code
_entity_poly.pdbx_strand_id
1 'polypeptide(L)'
;MKYFFLFFSFDYMINETTLLYYTTSIEMVLKELRAEKGINMGLTKPASQSFINTDFEHKYGITINMGRNESNPNFEMKTLFYLCDYFKISIIDFFKRVSNIHEKEIIQFLEDKGKRKKSRTKK
;
A
#
# COMPACT_ATOMS: atom_id res chain seq x y z
N MET A 1 -46.54 14.35 25.81
CA MET A 1 -45.59 15.48 25.95
C MET A 1 -44.21 14.89 26.21
N LYS A 2 -43.22 15.29 25.40
CA LYS A 2 -41.76 15.25 25.63
C LYS A 2 -41.02 13.90 25.70
N TYR A 3 -40.36 13.60 24.57
CA TYR A 3 -38.96 13.20 24.39
C TYR A 3 -38.20 12.65 25.61
N PHE A 4 -37.53 11.51 25.43
CA PHE A 4 -36.09 11.48 25.66
C PHE A 4 -35.38 10.56 24.67
N PHE A 5 -34.21 11.03 24.27
CA PHE A 5 -33.48 10.76 23.04
C PHE A 5 -32.86 9.36 22.93
N LEU A 6 -32.81 8.89 21.68
CA LEU A 6 -31.81 7.96 21.16
C LEU A 6 -30.41 8.35 21.61
N PHE A 7 -29.68 7.44 22.24
CA PHE A 7 -28.23 7.45 22.23
C PHE A 7 -27.73 6.01 22.32
N PHE A 8 -26.65 5.73 21.58
CA PHE A 8 -25.88 4.48 21.53
C PHE A 8 -26.33 3.39 20.56
N SER A 9 -25.98 3.63 19.29
CA SER A 9 -25.13 2.69 18.55
C SER A 9 -24.47 3.42 17.39
N PHE A 10 -23.40 4.17 17.70
CA PHE A 10 -22.39 4.56 16.71
C PHE A 10 -21.55 3.30 16.43
N ASP A 11 -22.18 2.28 15.87
CA ASP A 11 -21.49 1.07 15.45
C ASP A 11 -20.58 1.46 14.29
N TYR A 12 -19.29 1.35 14.58
CA TYR A 12 -18.15 1.63 13.74
C TYR A 12 -18.13 0.65 12.56
N MET A 13 -19.06 0.78 11.62
CA MET A 13 -18.92 0.17 10.30
C MET A 13 -17.74 0.85 9.63
N ILE A 14 -16.59 0.16 9.58
CA ILE A 14 -15.53 0.52 8.65
C ILE A 14 -16.18 0.54 7.25
N ASN A 15 -16.33 1.73 6.67
CA ASN A 15 -16.83 1.86 5.32
C ASN A 15 -15.83 1.14 4.40
N GLU A 16 -16.32 0.21 3.56
CA GLU A 16 -15.51 -0.47 2.52
C GLU A 16 -14.65 0.51 1.71
N THR A 17 -15.13 1.74 1.54
CA THR A 17 -14.40 2.83 0.88
C THR A 17 -13.19 3.29 1.70
N THR A 18 -13.33 3.42 3.03
CA THR A 18 -12.21 3.77 3.92
C THR A 18 -11.15 2.68 3.91
N LEU A 19 -11.56 1.41 3.96
CA LEU A 19 -10.63 0.28 3.87
C LEU A 19 -9.93 0.23 2.50
N LEU A 20 -10.67 0.47 1.42
CA LEU A 20 -10.12 0.58 0.07
C LEU A 20 -9.08 1.70 -0.03
N TYR A 21 -9.36 2.88 0.53
CA TYR A 21 -8.44 4.02 0.48
C TYR A 21 -7.18 3.77 1.31
N TYR A 22 -7.35 3.19 2.50
CA TYR A 22 -6.24 2.82 3.36
C TYR A 22 -5.32 1.79 2.68
N THR A 23 -5.89 0.70 2.14
CA THR A 23 -5.11 -0.33 1.44
C THR A 23 -4.49 0.21 0.15
N THR A 24 -5.17 1.09 -0.58
CA THR A 24 -4.61 1.75 -1.77
C THR A 24 -3.44 2.66 -1.40
N SER A 25 -3.52 3.36 -0.27
CA SER A 25 -2.44 4.22 0.22
C SER A 25 -1.19 3.39 0.58
N ILE A 26 -1.36 2.22 1.20
CA ILE A 26 -0.26 1.26 1.41
C ILE A 26 0.36 0.81 0.08
N GLU A 27 -0.47 0.48 -0.92
CA GLU A 27 0.00 0.12 -2.27
C GLU A 27 0.85 1.24 -2.89
N MET A 28 0.40 2.49 -2.77
CA MET A 28 1.12 3.66 -3.28
C MET A 28 2.47 3.85 -2.58
N VAL A 29 2.50 3.83 -1.24
CA VAL A 29 3.75 3.96 -0.46
C VAL A 29 4.74 2.83 -0.79
N LEU A 30 4.29 1.59 -0.94
CA LEU A 30 5.17 0.48 -1.32
C LEU A 30 5.79 0.67 -2.72
N LYS A 31 5.02 1.20 -3.68
CA LYS A 31 5.53 1.54 -5.02
C LYS A 31 6.54 2.69 -4.96
N GLU A 32 6.30 3.70 -4.13
CA GLU A 32 7.23 4.81 -3.91
C GLU A 32 8.55 4.33 -3.31
N LEU A 33 8.50 3.52 -2.25
CA LEU A 33 9.71 2.95 -1.63
C LEU A 33 10.52 2.10 -2.62
N ARG A 34 9.85 1.36 -3.51
CA ARG A 34 10.54 0.62 -4.58
C ARG A 34 11.14 1.55 -5.64
N ALA A 35 10.50 2.68 -5.92
CA ALA A 35 11.06 3.71 -6.81
C ALA A 35 12.32 4.35 -6.19
N GLU A 36 12.24 4.77 -4.93
CA GLU A 36 13.36 5.31 -4.15
C GLU A 36 14.53 4.32 -4.08
N LYS A 37 14.25 3.04 -3.83
CA LYS A 37 15.27 1.98 -3.85
C LYS A 37 15.98 1.90 -5.19
N GLY A 38 15.24 1.98 -6.30
CA GLY A 38 15.83 2.00 -7.64
C GLY A 38 16.77 3.21 -7.84
N ILE A 39 16.33 4.40 -7.44
CA ILE A 39 17.14 5.63 -7.52
C ILE A 39 18.42 5.49 -6.68
N ASN A 40 18.31 4.98 -5.45
CA ASN A 40 19.45 4.76 -4.55
C ASN A 40 20.46 3.73 -5.08
N MET A 41 20.02 2.84 -5.98
CA MET A 41 20.89 1.91 -6.70
C MET A 41 21.47 2.50 -7.99
N GLY A 42 21.19 3.76 -8.31
CA GLY A 42 21.62 4.41 -9.56
C GLY A 42 20.78 4.06 -10.79
N LEU A 43 19.57 3.52 -10.61
CA LEU A 43 18.66 3.20 -11.71
C LEU A 43 17.81 4.41 -12.11
N THR A 44 17.53 4.56 -13.41
CA THR A 44 16.59 5.56 -13.94
C THR A 44 15.12 5.13 -13.79
N LYS A 45 14.88 3.91 -13.30
CA LYS A 45 13.56 3.30 -13.15
C LYS A 45 13.45 2.69 -11.74
N PRO A 46 12.22 2.50 -11.23
CA PRO A 46 12.01 1.76 -9.99
C PRO A 46 12.64 0.36 -10.05
N ALA A 47 13.17 -0.11 -8.92
CA ALA A 47 13.69 -1.47 -8.81
C ALA A 47 12.60 -2.48 -9.23
N SER A 48 12.96 -3.57 -9.92
CA SER A 48 11.94 -4.53 -10.36
C SER A 48 11.37 -5.32 -9.17
N GLN A 49 10.10 -5.72 -9.25
CA GLN A 49 9.49 -6.55 -8.20
C GLN A 49 10.23 -7.89 -8.02
N SER A 50 10.72 -8.49 -9.11
CA SER A 50 11.52 -9.72 -9.05
C SER A 50 12.84 -9.51 -8.32
N PHE A 51 13.53 -8.40 -8.60
CA PHE A 51 14.76 -8.04 -7.87
C PHE A 51 14.49 -7.91 -6.38
N ILE A 52 13.43 -7.19 -5.99
CA ILE A 52 13.07 -7.02 -4.57
C ILE A 52 12.77 -8.38 -3.92
N ASN A 53 12.01 -9.26 -4.58
CA ASN A 53 11.70 -10.58 -4.03
C ASN A 53 12.98 -11.39 -3.76
N THR A 54 13.88 -11.47 -4.73
CA THR A 54 15.14 -12.22 -4.62
C THR A 54 16.06 -11.61 -3.57
N ASP A 55 16.29 -10.30 -3.59
CA ASP A 55 17.16 -9.62 -2.64
C ASP A 55 16.62 -9.69 -1.20
N PHE A 56 15.30 -9.61 -1.03
CA PHE A 56 14.65 -9.76 0.26
C PHE A 56 14.81 -11.17 0.82
N GLU A 57 14.66 -12.19 -0.03
CA GLU A 57 14.88 -13.59 0.34
C GLU A 57 16.35 -13.85 0.73
N HIS A 58 17.31 -13.30 -0.02
CA HIS A 58 18.73 -13.37 0.35
C HIS A 58 19.03 -12.72 1.70
N LYS A 59 18.38 -11.59 2.02
CA LYS A 59 18.65 -10.84 3.25
C LYS A 59 18.05 -11.50 4.50
N TYR A 60 16.81 -12.02 4.41
CA TYR A 60 16.07 -12.49 5.59
C TYR A 60 15.76 -13.99 5.58
N GLY A 61 16.02 -14.71 4.49
CA GLY A 61 15.59 -16.10 4.32
C GLY A 61 14.07 -16.26 4.22
N ILE A 62 13.36 -15.20 3.84
CA ILE A 62 11.89 -15.15 3.75
C ILE A 62 11.50 -14.78 2.33
N THR A 63 10.69 -15.62 1.70
CA THR A 63 10.12 -15.30 0.39
C THR A 63 8.96 -14.30 0.53
N ILE A 64 8.97 -13.24 -0.26
CA ILE A 64 7.83 -12.32 -0.41
C ILE A 64 7.35 -12.27 -1.85
N ASN A 65 6.11 -11.81 -2.04
CA ASN A 65 5.58 -11.50 -3.36
C ASN A 65 5.26 -10.00 -3.45
N MET A 66 6.24 -9.21 -3.88
CA MET A 66 6.09 -7.76 -4.00
C MET A 66 4.99 -7.38 -5.00
N GLY A 67 4.78 -8.17 -6.05
CA GLY A 67 3.67 -7.97 -6.98
C GLY A 67 2.30 -8.03 -6.31
N ARG A 68 2.10 -9.00 -5.39
CA ARG A 68 0.89 -9.13 -4.58
C ARG A 68 0.79 -8.01 -3.54
N ASN A 69 1.89 -7.74 -2.83
CA ASN A 69 1.95 -6.69 -1.82
C ASN A 69 1.65 -5.30 -2.40
N GLU A 70 2.01 -5.02 -3.66
CA GLU A 70 1.71 -3.77 -4.35
C GLU A 70 0.46 -3.79 -5.23
N SER A 71 -0.39 -4.81 -5.16
CA SER A 71 -1.62 -4.87 -5.96
C SER A 71 -2.87 -5.05 -5.11
N ASN A 72 -2.70 -5.74 -3.98
CA ASN A 72 -3.69 -5.97 -2.94
C ASN A 72 -2.96 -6.20 -1.61
N PRO A 73 -2.51 -5.14 -0.93
CA PRO A 73 -1.77 -5.26 0.32
C PRO A 73 -2.60 -5.99 1.37
N ASN A 74 -2.22 -7.24 1.65
CA ASN A 74 -2.81 -8.07 2.69
C ASN A 74 -1.72 -8.98 3.23
N PHE A 75 -0.92 -8.43 4.14
CA PHE A 75 0.21 -9.11 4.77
C PHE A 75 0.17 -8.90 6.28
N GLU A 76 0.80 -9.81 7.00
CA GLU A 76 0.91 -9.75 8.45
C GLU A 76 1.83 -8.60 8.91
N MET A 77 1.66 -8.16 10.16
CA MET A 77 2.52 -7.15 10.78
C MET A 77 3.99 -7.54 10.80
N LYS A 78 4.30 -8.85 10.89
CA LYS A 78 5.67 -9.37 10.77
C LYS A 78 6.28 -9.03 9.42
N THR A 79 5.52 -9.21 8.33
CA THR A 79 5.97 -8.86 6.98
C THR A 79 6.16 -7.34 6.85
N LEU A 80 5.26 -6.54 7.42
CA LEU A 80 5.42 -5.08 7.44
C LEU A 80 6.73 -4.66 8.12
N PHE A 81 7.05 -5.25 9.29
CA PHE A 81 8.28 -4.97 10.00
C PHE A 81 9.52 -5.22 9.12
N TYR A 82 9.60 -6.36 8.44
CA TYR A 82 10.71 -6.66 7.54
C TYR A 82 10.76 -5.76 6.31
N LEU A 83 9.60 -5.38 5.74
CA LEU A 83 9.52 -4.41 4.65
C LEU A 83 10.07 -3.05 5.08
N CYS A 84 9.70 -2.58 6.28
CA CYS A 84 10.24 -1.34 6.85
C CYS A 84 11.76 -1.40 7.02
N ASP A 85 12.33 -2.46 7.62
CA ASP A 85 13.80 -2.60 7.70
C ASP A 85 14.46 -2.72 6.31
N TYR A 86 13.78 -3.38 5.36
CA TYR A 86 14.32 -3.58 4.02
C TYR A 86 14.46 -2.26 3.27
N PHE A 87 13.43 -1.41 3.33
CA PHE A 87 13.40 -0.08 2.73
C PHE A 87 14.04 1.01 3.61
N LYS A 88 14.57 0.65 4.78
CA LYS A 88 15.24 1.57 5.71
C LYS A 88 14.36 2.75 6.11
N ILE A 89 13.09 2.46 6.39
CA ILE A 89 12.09 3.40 6.90
C ILE A 89 11.57 2.90 8.25
N SER A 90 11.36 3.82 9.21
CA SER A 90 10.73 3.45 10.48
C SER A 90 9.25 3.09 10.25
N ILE A 91 8.68 2.22 11.09
CA ILE A 91 7.23 1.89 11.02
C ILE A 91 6.37 3.16 11.18
N ILE A 92 6.80 4.07 12.05
CA ILE A 92 6.10 5.34 12.29
C ILE A 92 6.10 6.19 11.01
N ASP A 93 7.25 6.34 10.35
CA ASP A 93 7.33 7.16 9.14
C ASP A 93 6.66 6.50 7.95
N PHE A 94 6.64 5.16 7.89
CA PHE A 94 5.83 4.42 6.93
C PHE A 94 4.34 4.81 7.05
N PHE A 95 3.78 4.73 8.26
CA PHE A 95 2.38 5.08 8.46
C PHE A 95 2.09 6.58 8.30
N LYS A 96 3.04 7.47 8.62
CA LYS A 96 2.92 8.89 8.27
C LYS A 96 2.81 9.10 6.76
N ARG A 97 3.62 8.39 5.96
CA ARG A 97 3.51 8.46 4.49
C ARG A 97 2.15 7.96 4.03
N VAL A 98 1.67 6.83 4.57
CA VAL A 98 0.34 6.29 4.26
C VAL A 98 -0.77 7.30 4.59
N SER A 99 -0.72 7.96 5.76
CA SER A 99 -1.73 8.94 6.17
C SER A 99 -1.67 10.27 5.42
N ASN A 100 -0.53 10.58 4.79
CA ASN A 100 -0.31 11.85 4.10
C ASN A 100 -0.78 11.83 2.64
N ILE A 101 -1.20 10.68 2.10
CA ILE A 101 -1.73 10.60 0.75
C ILE A 101 -3.12 11.23 0.73
N HIS A 102 -3.32 12.25 -0.11
CA HIS A 102 -4.61 12.90 -0.24
C HIS A 102 -5.62 12.02 -1.00
N GLU A 103 -6.88 12.07 -0.58
CA GLU A 103 -7.99 11.33 -1.19
C GLU A 103 -8.06 11.49 -2.72
N LYS A 104 -7.85 12.71 -3.23
CA LYS A 104 -7.82 13.00 -4.68
C LYS A 104 -6.77 12.16 -5.43
N GLU A 105 -5.62 11.87 -4.81
CA GLU A 105 -4.53 11.10 -5.40
C GLU A 105 -4.88 9.61 -5.40
N ILE A 106 -5.54 9.14 -4.34
CA ILE A 106 -6.05 7.77 -4.23
C ILE A 106 -7.08 7.51 -5.35
N ILE A 107 -8.04 8.43 -5.52
CA ILE A 107 -9.07 8.33 -6.57
C ILE A 107 -8.41 8.29 -7.96
N GLN A 108 -7.50 9.22 -8.24
CA GLN A 108 -6.78 9.27 -9.51
C GLN A 108 -6.02 7.96 -9.78
N PHE A 109 -5.34 7.43 -8.77
CA PHE A 109 -4.61 6.17 -8.86
C PHE A 109 -5.53 4.98 -9.20
N LEU A 110 -6.70 4.91 -8.55
CA LEU A 110 -7.71 3.87 -8.80
C LEU A 110 -8.28 3.96 -10.21
N GLU A 111 -8.58 5.16 -10.70
CA GLU A 111 -9.06 5.37 -12.08
C GLU A 111 -8.03 4.89 -13.11
N ASP A 112 -6.76 5.25 -12.92
CA ASP A 112 -5.69 4.86 -13.85
C ASP A 112 -5.43 3.36 -13.81
N LYS A 113 -5.55 2.73 -12.63
CA LYS A 113 -5.55 1.26 -12.47
C LYS A 113 -6.72 0.63 -13.25
N GLY A 114 -7.90 1.24 -13.20
CA GLY A 114 -9.09 0.81 -13.95
C GLY A 114 -8.92 0.89 -15.47
N LYS A 115 -8.36 2.00 -15.98
CA LYS A 115 -8.07 2.20 -17.41
C LYS A 115 -7.11 1.14 -17.95
N ARG A 116 -6.04 0.83 -17.19
CA ARG A 116 -5.05 -0.21 -17.55
C ARG A 116 -5.63 -1.63 -17.60
N LYS A 117 -6.63 -1.94 -16.76
CA LYS A 117 -7.31 -3.24 -16.81
C LYS A 117 -8.16 -3.36 -18.09
N LYS A 118 -8.94 -2.33 -18.42
CA LYS A 118 -9.80 -2.32 -19.63
C LYS A 118 -9.02 -2.46 -20.94
N SER A 119 -7.82 -1.89 -21.02
CA SER A 119 -6.98 -2.00 -22.23
C SER A 119 -6.41 -3.41 -22.43
N ARG A 120 -6.18 -4.17 -21.35
CA ARG A 120 -5.67 -5.56 -21.43
C ARG A 120 -6.73 -6.56 -21.87
N THR A 121 -8.01 -6.34 -21.52
CA THR A 121 -9.12 -7.22 -21.92
C THR A 121 -9.51 -7.07 -23.40
N LYS A 122 -9.05 -6.02 -24.09
CA LYS A 122 -9.33 -5.76 -25.51
C LYS A 122 -8.26 -6.31 -26.47
N LYS A 123 -7.19 -6.92 -25.96
CA LYS A 123 -6.17 -7.62 -26.74
C LYS A 123 -6.39 -9.12 -26.62
#